data_AF-A0A059BNL6-F1
#
_entry.id   AF-A0A059BNL6-F1
#
_cell.length_a   1.000
_cell.length_b   1.000
_cell.length_c   1.000
_cell.angle_alpha   90.00
_cell.angle_beta   90.00
_cell.angle_gamma   90.00
#
_symmetry.space_group_name_H-M   'P 1'
#
loop_
_entity.id
_entity.type
_entity.pdbx_description
1 polymer ?
#
loop_
_entity_poly.entity_id
_entity_poly.type
_entity_poly.pdbx_seq_one_letter_code
_entity_poly.pdbx_strand_id
1 'polypeptide(L)'
;IRTHPLGRLLTDDGELNKDIAEKLFTTLDENGDGYLNAAELKALVVGIQFEEIDLNEQTTQEHARLKSGDQTDEVTEGVGNRKLTTLKAVLLLVLGTIIAGVFADPLVDAVDNFSDATGIPTFFISFIALPLATNSSEAVSAIIFASRKKQRTASLTFSELYGAVTMNNLLCLSVFLAIVYIKGLTWDFSSEVLVILIVCFVMGTFASFRTTFPLWTFSLALLLYPFSLALVYILDYIFGWS
;
A
#
# COMPACT_ATOMS: atom_id res chain seq x y z
N ILE A 1 -31.43 -13.71 -2.79
CA ILE A 1 -31.00 -12.41 -2.23
C ILE A 1 -30.51 -12.70 -0.82
N ARG A 2 -29.20 -12.88 -0.61
CA ARG A 2 -28.60 -13.07 0.72
C ARG A 2 -28.35 -11.68 1.30
N THR A 3 -29.11 -11.31 2.32
CA THR A 3 -28.96 -10.04 3.05
C THR A 3 -27.98 -10.24 4.20
N HIS A 4 -26.86 -9.51 4.17
CA HIS A 4 -25.84 -9.45 5.23
C HIS A 4 -26.48 -9.21 6.62
N PRO A 5 -26.24 -10.08 7.63
CA PRO A 5 -26.75 -9.85 8.99
C PRO A 5 -26.01 -8.73 9.74
N LEU A 6 -24.74 -8.50 9.40
CA LEU A 6 -23.83 -7.64 10.18
C LEU A 6 -23.84 -6.17 9.76
N GLY A 7 -24.24 -5.85 8.54
CA GLY A 7 -24.13 -4.49 7.97
C GLY A 7 -25.10 -3.45 8.54
N ARG A 8 -25.98 -3.84 9.48
CA ARG A 8 -27.06 -2.97 9.99
C ARG A 8 -27.31 -3.12 11.50
N LEU A 9 -26.31 -3.63 12.24
CA LEU A 9 -26.40 -3.75 13.71
C LEU A 9 -26.50 -2.39 14.41
N LEU A 10 -26.06 -1.32 13.74
CA LEU A 10 -26.14 0.05 14.22
C LEU A 10 -27.19 0.81 13.40
N THR A 11 -27.96 1.68 14.06
CA THR A 11 -28.79 2.70 13.42
C THR A 11 -27.89 3.77 12.81
N ASP A 12 -28.45 4.60 11.93
CA ASP A 12 -27.71 5.70 11.28
C ASP A 12 -27.16 6.73 12.31
N ASP A 13 -27.68 6.70 13.54
CA ASP A 13 -27.28 7.52 14.68
C ASP A 13 -26.17 6.88 15.54
N GLY A 14 -25.72 5.67 15.20
CA GLY A 14 -24.69 4.93 15.93
C GLY A 14 -25.18 4.18 17.16
N GLU A 15 -26.49 4.11 17.39
CA GLU A 15 -27.08 3.29 18.45
C GLU A 15 -27.33 1.85 17.98
N LEU A 16 -27.34 0.89 18.90
CA LEU A 16 -27.63 -0.50 18.58
C LEU A 16 -29.08 -0.64 18.08
N ASN A 17 -29.27 -1.15 16.88
CA ASN A 17 -30.59 -1.47 16.35
C ASN A 17 -31.13 -2.72 17.07
N LYS A 18 -31.98 -2.48 18.07
CA LYS A 18 -32.52 -3.52 18.96
C LYS A 18 -33.29 -4.59 18.20
N ASP A 19 -34.09 -4.22 17.19
CA ASP A 19 -34.84 -5.18 16.36
C ASP A 19 -33.94 -6.14 15.59
N ILE A 20 -32.78 -5.64 15.14
CA ILE A 20 -31.81 -6.43 14.38
C ILE A 20 -30.97 -7.27 15.33
N ALA A 21 -30.57 -6.72 16.48
CA ALA A 21 -29.86 -7.46 17.52
C ALA A 21 -30.70 -8.61 18.07
N GLU A 22 -32.00 -8.39 18.28
CA GLU A 22 -32.95 -9.40 18.73
C GLU A 22 -33.15 -10.49 17.66
N LYS A 23 -33.28 -10.11 16.39
CA LYS A 23 -33.30 -11.08 15.28
C LYS A 23 -32.01 -11.90 15.20
N LEU A 24 -30.85 -11.27 15.36
CA LEU A 24 -29.55 -11.97 15.37
C LEU A 24 -29.47 -12.94 16.54
N PHE A 25 -29.92 -12.52 17.73
CA PHE A 25 -29.98 -13.36 18.91
C PHE A 25 -30.87 -14.58 18.68
N THR A 26 -32.11 -14.38 18.18
CA THR A 26 -33.02 -15.50 17.86
C THR A 26 -32.53 -16.42 16.74
N THR A 27 -31.63 -15.94 15.88
CA THR A 27 -31.03 -16.76 14.82
C THR A 27 -29.85 -17.60 15.34
N LEU A 28 -29.23 -17.15 16.43
CA LEU A 28 -28.09 -17.81 17.07
C LEU A 28 -28.50 -18.75 18.19
N ASP A 29 -29.58 -18.43 18.89
CA ASP A 29 -30.24 -19.25 19.90
C ASP A 29 -30.98 -20.42 19.22
N GLU A 30 -30.20 -21.43 18.80
CA GLU A 30 -30.68 -22.60 18.06
C GLU A 30 -31.62 -23.46 18.92
N ASN A 31 -31.39 -23.47 20.23
CA ASN A 31 -32.17 -24.26 21.17
C ASN A 31 -33.40 -23.51 21.73
N GLY A 32 -33.50 -22.20 21.49
CA GLY A 32 -34.63 -21.33 21.86
C GLY A 32 -34.75 -21.13 23.37
N ASP A 33 -33.66 -21.26 24.12
CA ASP A 33 -33.67 -21.17 25.59
C ASP A 33 -33.56 -19.73 26.13
N GLY A 34 -33.35 -18.75 25.23
CA GLY A 34 -33.21 -17.34 25.57
C GLY A 34 -31.81 -16.95 26.06
N TYR A 35 -30.82 -17.85 25.98
CA TYR A 35 -29.43 -17.64 26.34
C TYR A 35 -28.50 -18.15 25.24
N LEU A 36 -27.37 -17.46 25.02
CA LEU A 36 -26.34 -17.95 24.10
C LEU A 36 -25.29 -18.77 24.84
N ASN A 37 -25.14 -20.02 24.44
CA ASN A 37 -24.12 -20.91 24.96
C ASN A 37 -22.82 -20.85 24.15
N ALA A 38 -21.77 -21.49 24.66
CA ALA A 38 -20.44 -21.46 24.03
C ALA A 38 -20.41 -22.11 22.63
N ALA A 39 -21.33 -23.03 22.31
CA ALA A 39 -21.40 -23.68 21.00
C ALA A 39 -22.06 -22.76 19.96
N GLU A 40 -23.14 -22.08 20.32
CA GLU A 40 -23.85 -21.10 19.47
C GLU A 40 -22.98 -19.89 19.18
N LEU A 41 -22.27 -19.40 20.20
CA LEU A 41 -21.33 -18.29 20.04
C LEU A 41 -20.10 -18.69 19.20
N LYS A 42 -19.65 -19.94 19.31
CA LYS A 42 -18.62 -20.50 18.45
C LYS A 42 -19.08 -20.64 17.00
N ALA A 43 -20.34 -21.02 16.76
CA ALA A 43 -20.92 -21.09 15.43
C ALA A 43 -20.94 -19.71 14.74
N LEU A 44 -21.25 -18.64 15.49
CA LEU A 44 -21.15 -17.26 14.98
C LEU A 44 -19.72 -16.89 14.59
N VAL A 45 -18.75 -17.10 15.48
CA VAL A 45 -17.34 -16.77 15.23
C VAL A 45 -16.79 -17.53 14.03
N VAL A 46 -17.17 -18.79 13.90
CA VAL A 46 -16.81 -19.65 12.77
C VAL A 46 -17.48 -19.17 11.48
N GLY A 47 -18.76 -18.79 11.53
CA GLY A 47 -19.47 -18.22 10.38
C GLY A 47 -18.87 -16.90 9.89
N ILE A 48 -18.49 -16.00 10.81
CA ILE A 48 -17.80 -14.74 10.51
C ILE A 48 -16.44 -15.01 9.84
N GLN A 49 -15.65 -15.94 10.38
CA GLN A 49 -14.36 -16.32 9.77
C GLN A 49 -14.54 -16.93 8.38
N PHE A 50 -15.54 -17.79 8.16
CA PHE A 50 -15.79 -18.39 6.85
C PHE A 50 -16.23 -17.37 5.80
N GLU A 51 -17.02 -16.36 6.18
CA GLU A 51 -17.43 -15.29 5.27
C GLU A 51 -16.27 -14.34 4.94
N GLU A 52 -15.37 -14.06 5.90
CA GLU A 52 -14.11 -13.36 5.66
C GLU A 52 -13.19 -14.13 4.69
N ILE A 53 -13.13 -15.45 4.83
CA ILE A 53 -12.34 -16.34 3.94
C ILE A 53 -12.92 -16.35 2.53
N ASP A 54 -14.24 -16.46 2.35
CA ASP A 54 -14.89 -16.45 1.03
C ASP A 54 -14.77 -15.06 0.35
N LEU A 55 -14.90 -13.97 1.11
CA LEU A 55 -14.64 -12.62 0.61
C LEU A 55 -13.19 -12.44 0.17
N ASN A 56 -12.23 -12.98 0.93
CA ASN A 56 -10.81 -12.93 0.58
C ASN A 56 -10.48 -13.81 -0.63
N GLU A 57 -11.11 -14.99 -0.75
CA GLU A 57 -10.89 -15.92 -1.86
C GLU A 57 -11.48 -15.37 -3.18
N GLN A 58 -12.68 -14.77 -3.14
CA GLN A 58 -13.26 -14.06 -4.29
C GLN A 58 -12.43 -12.83 -4.68
N THR A 59 -11.91 -12.08 -3.70
CA THR A 59 -11.03 -10.92 -3.93
C THR A 59 -9.70 -11.36 -4.55
N THR A 60 -9.12 -12.46 -4.07
CA THR A 60 -7.87 -13.06 -4.57
C THR A 60 -8.05 -13.63 -5.97
N GLN A 61 -9.17 -14.30 -6.26
CA GLN A 61 -9.49 -14.82 -7.59
C GLN A 61 -9.78 -13.69 -8.60
N GLU A 62 -10.46 -12.61 -8.18
CA GLU A 62 -10.63 -11.43 -9.03
C GLU A 62 -9.27 -10.78 -9.32
N HIS A 63 -8.39 -10.65 -8.32
CA HIS A 63 -7.00 -10.19 -8.49
C HIS A 63 -6.20 -11.06 -9.47
N ALA A 64 -6.27 -12.38 -9.31
CA ALA A 64 -5.54 -13.33 -10.13
C ALA A 64 -6.01 -13.31 -11.59
N ARG A 65 -7.32 -13.24 -11.82
CA ARG A 65 -7.91 -13.11 -13.16
C ARG A 65 -7.64 -11.75 -13.81
N LEU A 66 -7.45 -10.70 -13.01
CA LEU A 66 -7.14 -9.35 -13.51
C LEU A 66 -5.67 -9.20 -13.88
N LYS A 67 -4.75 -9.85 -13.15
CA LYS A 67 -3.30 -9.86 -13.46
C LYS A 67 -2.95 -10.81 -14.62
N SER A 68 -3.76 -11.86 -14.86
CA SER A 68 -3.56 -12.78 -15.99
C SER A 68 -3.93 -12.16 -17.34
N GLY A 69 -4.63 -11.03 -17.38
CA GLY A 69 -5.04 -10.36 -18.62
C GLY A 69 -3.95 -9.52 -19.29
N ASP A 70 -2.78 -9.38 -18.67
CA ASP A 70 -1.64 -8.56 -19.16
C ASP A 70 -0.37 -9.38 -19.39
N GLN A 71 -0.40 -10.69 -19.13
CA GLN A 71 0.68 -11.60 -19.50
C GLN A 71 0.33 -12.28 -20.82
N THR A 72 0.65 -11.60 -21.92
CA THR A 72 0.89 -12.29 -23.17
C THR A 72 2.12 -13.19 -22.96
N ASP A 73 1.89 -14.50 -23.04
CA ASP A 73 2.87 -15.59 -23.10
C ASP A 73 3.79 -15.85 -21.89
N GLU A 74 3.25 -16.49 -20.85
CA GLU A 74 3.97 -17.65 -20.30
C GLU A 74 3.10 -18.91 -20.52
N VAL A 75 3.62 -19.75 -21.41
CA VAL A 75 3.16 -21.07 -21.80
C VAL A 75 2.71 -21.88 -20.58
N THR A 76 1.50 -22.43 -20.68
CA THR A 76 1.00 -23.57 -19.92
C THR A 76 2.08 -24.62 -19.68
N GLU A 77 2.53 -24.77 -18.43
CA GLU A 77 2.97 -26.06 -17.92
C GLU A 77 2.30 -26.37 -16.59
N GLY A 78 1.82 -27.61 -16.52
CA GLY A 78 0.78 -28.05 -15.61
C GLY A 78 1.15 -28.05 -14.12
N VAL A 79 0.11 -28.34 -13.36
CA VAL A 79 -0.04 -28.38 -11.89
C VAL A 79 0.98 -29.27 -11.13
N GLY A 80 2.01 -29.81 -11.78
CA GLY A 80 3.04 -30.67 -11.19
C GLY A 80 4.23 -29.97 -10.54
N ASN A 81 4.39 -28.64 -10.68
CA ASN A 81 5.71 -28.03 -10.49
C ASN A 81 5.80 -26.86 -9.50
N ARG A 82 4.97 -26.84 -8.44
CA ARG A 82 4.99 -25.79 -7.40
C ARG A 82 6.41 -25.49 -6.89
N LYS A 83 7.24 -26.53 -6.69
CA LYS A 83 8.64 -26.38 -6.25
C LYS A 83 9.53 -25.71 -7.31
N LEU A 84 9.38 -26.02 -8.60
CA LEU A 84 10.15 -25.33 -9.65
C LEU A 84 9.65 -23.91 -9.86
N THR A 85 8.35 -23.64 -9.76
CA THR A 85 7.82 -22.28 -9.84
C THR A 85 8.37 -21.42 -8.68
N THR A 86 8.40 -21.96 -7.45
CA THR A 86 9.02 -21.29 -6.32
C THR A 86 10.53 -21.12 -6.52
N LEU A 87 11.24 -22.13 -7.01
CA LEU A 87 12.68 -22.05 -7.27
C LEU A 87 13.00 -21.02 -8.36
N LYS A 88 12.23 -21.00 -9.46
CA LYS A 88 12.34 -20.03 -10.55
C LYS A 88 12.11 -18.62 -9.99
N ALA A 89 11.08 -18.41 -9.18
CA ALA A 89 10.82 -17.11 -8.56
C ALA A 89 11.96 -16.64 -7.63
N VAL A 90 12.47 -17.53 -6.77
CA VAL A 90 13.61 -17.23 -5.89
C VAL A 90 14.86 -16.89 -6.71
N LEU A 91 15.13 -17.66 -7.77
CA LEU A 91 16.27 -17.42 -8.65
C LEU A 91 16.14 -16.08 -9.39
N LEU A 92 14.95 -15.75 -9.91
CA LEU A 92 14.70 -14.45 -10.53
C LEU A 92 14.87 -13.30 -9.52
N LEU A 93 14.42 -13.47 -8.28
CA LEU A 93 14.57 -12.46 -7.23
C LEU A 93 16.04 -12.21 -6.91
N VAL A 94 16.82 -13.27 -6.67
CA VAL A 94 18.27 -13.17 -6.40
C VAL A 94 19.00 -12.53 -7.58
N LEU A 95 18.70 -12.96 -8.80
CA LEU A 95 19.30 -12.39 -10.00
C LEU A 95 18.98 -10.89 -10.12
N GLY A 96 17.72 -10.50 -9.89
CA GLY A 96 17.29 -9.10 -9.87
C GLY A 96 18.01 -8.27 -8.80
N THR A 97 18.18 -8.81 -7.59
CA THR A 97 18.94 -8.15 -6.51
C THR A 97 20.41 -7.95 -6.86
N ILE A 98 21.05 -8.95 -7.48
CA ILE A 98 22.45 -8.84 -7.92
C ILE A 98 22.58 -7.77 -9.00
N ILE A 99 21.70 -7.78 -10.00
CA ILE A 99 21.71 -6.76 -11.07
C ILE A 99 21.48 -5.37 -10.47
N ALA A 100 20.49 -5.21 -9.60
CA ALA A 100 20.23 -3.93 -8.93
C ALA A 100 21.45 -3.42 -8.16
N GLY A 101 22.15 -4.30 -7.43
CA GLY A 101 23.39 -3.95 -6.73
C GLY A 101 24.52 -3.53 -7.67
N VAL A 102 24.72 -4.24 -8.78
CA VAL A 102 25.75 -3.91 -9.78
C VAL A 102 25.48 -2.57 -10.47
N PHE A 103 24.22 -2.24 -10.70
CA PHE A 103 23.82 -0.99 -11.34
C PHE A 103 23.60 0.18 -10.37
N ALA A 104 23.64 -0.06 -9.06
CA ALA A 104 23.44 0.99 -8.05
C ALA A 104 24.53 2.07 -8.12
N ASP A 105 25.82 1.68 -8.08
CA ASP A 105 26.92 2.65 -8.10
C ASP A 105 26.96 3.46 -9.42
N PRO A 106 26.88 2.85 -10.62
CA PRO A 106 26.81 3.60 -11.87
C PRO A 106 25.61 4.56 -11.97
N LEU A 107 24.48 4.21 -11.34
CA LEU A 107 23.31 5.07 -11.31
C LEU A 107 23.55 6.30 -10.42
N VAL A 108 24.17 6.13 -9.25
CA VAL A 108 24.57 7.25 -8.38
C VAL A 108 25.56 8.16 -9.11
N ASP A 109 26.58 7.58 -9.74
CA ASP A 109 27.57 8.34 -10.53
C ASP A 109 26.92 9.13 -11.67
N ALA A 110 25.93 8.54 -12.35
CA ALA A 110 25.21 9.22 -13.42
C ALA A 110 24.40 10.42 -12.90
N VAL A 111 23.81 10.31 -11.71
CA VAL A 111 23.07 11.41 -11.07
C VAL A 111 24.03 12.52 -10.66
N ASP A 112 25.18 12.20 -10.09
CA ASP A 112 26.19 13.21 -9.68
C ASP A 112 26.76 13.96 -10.89
N ASN A 113 27.14 13.24 -11.96
CA ASN A 113 27.60 13.88 -13.19
C ASN A 113 26.52 14.76 -13.84
N PHE A 114 25.24 14.37 -13.74
CA PHE A 114 24.13 15.16 -14.24
C PHE A 114 23.88 16.41 -13.37
N SER A 115 24.02 16.29 -12.06
CA SER A 115 23.99 17.42 -11.11
C SER A 115 25.06 18.45 -11.46
N ASP A 116 26.31 18.00 -11.66
CA ASP A 116 27.44 18.88 -12.01
C ASP A 116 27.25 19.58 -13.37
N ALA A 117 26.70 18.88 -14.36
CA ALA A 117 26.48 19.44 -15.70
C ALA A 117 25.33 20.46 -15.76
N THR A 118 24.30 20.28 -14.93
CA THR A 118 23.07 21.11 -14.96
C THR A 118 23.02 22.17 -13.86
N GLY A 119 23.85 22.04 -12.82
CA GLY A 119 23.82 22.89 -11.62
C GLY A 119 22.62 22.62 -10.71
N ILE A 120 21.89 21.52 -10.91
CA ILE A 120 20.74 21.11 -10.10
C ILE A 120 21.25 20.13 -9.02
N PRO A 121 20.99 20.35 -7.72
CA PRO A 121 21.48 19.44 -6.68
C PRO A 121 21.01 17.99 -6.86
N THR A 122 21.90 17.03 -6.62
CA THR A 122 21.66 15.57 -6.67
C THR A 122 20.37 15.15 -5.95
N PHE A 123 20.02 15.82 -4.84
CA PHE A 123 18.77 15.60 -4.12
C PHE A 123 17.51 15.75 -5.00
N PHE A 124 17.39 16.85 -5.75
CA PHE A 124 16.19 17.12 -6.57
C PHE A 124 16.06 16.14 -7.74
N ILE A 125 17.20 15.79 -8.36
CA ILE A 125 17.24 14.79 -9.41
C ILE A 125 16.77 13.45 -8.86
N SER A 126 17.25 13.08 -7.67
CA SER A 126 16.85 11.83 -7.01
C SER A 126 15.38 11.83 -6.59
N PHE A 127 14.86 12.92 -6.02
CA PHE A 127 13.49 12.98 -5.50
C PHE A 127 12.41 13.11 -6.60
N ILE A 128 12.79 13.54 -7.80
CA ILE A 128 11.87 13.69 -8.94
C ILE A 128 12.06 12.55 -9.94
N ALA A 129 13.29 12.33 -10.41
CA ALA A 129 13.53 11.42 -11.53
C ALA A 129 13.49 9.94 -11.12
N LEU A 130 14.06 9.57 -9.95
CA LEU A 130 14.10 8.17 -9.53
C LEU A 130 12.70 7.61 -9.25
N PRO A 131 11.83 8.24 -8.44
CA PRO A 131 10.46 7.75 -8.24
C PRO A 131 9.65 7.68 -9.53
N LEU A 132 9.86 8.62 -10.45
CA LEU A 132 9.18 8.62 -11.74
C LEU A 132 9.62 7.42 -12.59
N ALA A 133 10.91 7.08 -12.58
CA ALA A 133 11.43 5.92 -13.29
C ALA A 133 10.99 4.60 -12.63
N THR A 134 11.24 4.44 -11.33
CA THR A 134 11.06 3.16 -10.62
C THR A 134 9.61 2.78 -10.40
N ASN A 135 8.71 3.76 -10.22
CA ASN A 135 7.29 3.52 -9.93
C ASN A 135 6.39 3.72 -11.16
N SER A 136 6.97 3.99 -12.34
CA SER A 136 6.21 4.21 -13.59
C SER A 136 5.34 3.02 -13.96
N SER A 137 5.88 1.81 -13.90
CA SER A 137 5.19 0.58 -14.28
C SER A 137 4.00 0.30 -13.36
N GLU A 138 4.16 0.52 -12.05
CA GLU A 138 3.08 0.39 -11.06
C GLU A 138 1.97 1.42 -11.28
N ALA A 139 2.34 2.69 -11.56
CA ALA A 139 1.38 3.73 -11.87
C ALA A 139 0.55 3.43 -13.13
N VAL A 140 1.19 2.94 -14.19
CA VAL A 140 0.51 2.55 -15.44
C VAL A 140 -0.44 1.38 -15.20
N SER A 141 -0.01 0.33 -14.49
CA SER A 141 -0.87 -0.81 -14.15
C SER A 141 -2.07 -0.38 -13.31
N ALA A 142 -1.87 0.51 -12.34
CA ALA A 142 -2.95 1.06 -11.52
C ALA A 142 -3.96 1.85 -12.35
N ILE A 143 -3.51 2.67 -13.29
CA ILE A 143 -4.40 3.40 -14.21
C ILE A 143 -5.21 2.44 -15.08
N ILE A 144 -4.55 1.43 -15.69
CA ILE A 144 -5.21 0.41 -16.51
C ILE A 144 -6.29 -0.30 -15.70
N PHE A 145 -6.00 -0.66 -14.46
CA PHE A 145 -6.90 -1.39 -13.60
C PHE A 145 -8.07 -0.52 -13.11
N ALA A 146 -7.81 0.72 -12.70
CA ALA A 146 -8.85 1.69 -12.33
C ALA A 146 -9.76 2.08 -13.52
N SER A 147 -9.25 2.05 -14.75
CA SER A 147 -10.03 2.38 -15.96
C SER A 147 -11.17 1.41 -16.27
N ARG A 148 -11.20 0.22 -15.64
CA ARG A 148 -12.22 -0.83 -15.87
C ARG A 148 -13.57 -0.58 -15.17
N LYS A 149 -13.78 0.62 -14.62
CA LYS A 149 -15.06 1.21 -14.14
C LYS A 149 -15.87 0.42 -13.11
N LYS A 150 -15.24 -0.46 -12.32
CA LYS A 150 -15.88 -1.09 -11.15
C LYS A 150 -15.41 -0.41 -9.86
N GLN A 151 -16.35 -0.03 -8.98
CA GLN A 151 -16.05 0.61 -7.69
C GLN A 151 -15.12 -0.26 -6.81
N ARG A 152 -15.37 -1.58 -6.74
CA ARG A 152 -14.54 -2.52 -5.98
C ARG A 152 -13.08 -2.56 -6.48
N THR A 153 -12.91 -2.55 -7.80
CA THR A 153 -11.60 -2.52 -8.48
C THR A 153 -10.87 -1.22 -8.17
N ALA A 154 -11.53 -0.05 -8.24
CA ALA A 154 -10.92 1.23 -7.90
C ALA A 154 -10.45 1.30 -6.44
N SER A 155 -11.30 0.91 -5.47
CA SER A 155 -10.93 0.90 -4.05
C SER A 155 -9.78 -0.05 -3.75
N LEU A 156 -9.74 -1.20 -4.43
CA LEU A 156 -8.68 -2.18 -4.23
C LEU A 156 -7.33 -1.70 -4.81
N THR A 157 -7.33 -1.06 -5.99
CA THR A 157 -6.12 -0.42 -6.55
C THR A 157 -5.57 0.63 -5.61
N PHE A 158 -6.48 1.41 -5.01
CA PHE A 158 -6.13 2.48 -4.09
C PHE A 158 -5.45 1.92 -2.83
N SER A 159 -5.99 0.84 -2.25
CA SER A 159 -5.38 0.17 -1.10
C SER A 159 -4.03 -0.48 -1.44
N GLU A 160 -3.88 -1.04 -2.64
CA GLU A 160 -2.61 -1.60 -3.11
C GLU A 160 -1.53 -0.52 -3.23
N LEU A 161 -1.82 0.59 -3.92
CA LEU A 161 -0.90 1.72 -4.05
C LEU A 161 -0.54 2.32 -2.68
N TYR A 162 -1.54 2.52 -1.82
CA TYR A 162 -1.32 3.07 -0.49
C TYR A 162 -0.45 2.15 0.36
N GLY A 163 -0.71 0.85 0.32
CA GLY A 163 0.10 -0.17 0.98
C GLY A 163 1.53 -0.22 0.45
N ALA A 164 1.71 -0.25 -0.87
CA ALA A 164 3.02 -0.28 -1.53
C ALA A 164 3.89 0.91 -1.16
N VAL A 165 3.35 2.14 -1.25
CA VAL A 165 4.07 3.37 -0.91
C VAL A 165 4.43 3.39 0.58
N THR A 166 3.49 3.02 1.46
CA THR A 166 3.74 3.01 2.92
C THR A 166 4.79 1.98 3.30
N MET A 167 4.73 0.77 2.72
CA MET A 167 5.71 -0.28 2.96
C MET A 167 7.09 0.12 2.45
N ASN A 168 7.18 0.65 1.22
CA ASN A 168 8.46 1.07 0.63
C ASN A 168 9.11 2.15 1.48
N ASN A 169 8.37 3.19 1.85
CA ASN A 169 8.91 4.30 2.64
C ASN A 169 9.35 3.84 4.05
N LEU A 170 8.54 3.04 4.74
CA LEU A 170 8.87 2.60 6.11
C LEU A 170 10.04 1.61 6.14
N LEU A 171 10.07 0.64 5.22
CA LEU A 171 11.13 -0.36 5.14
C LEU A 171 12.45 0.27 4.65
N CYS A 172 12.40 1.12 3.63
CA CYS A 172 13.57 1.80 3.10
C CYS A 172 14.19 2.71 4.16
N LEU A 173 13.39 3.56 4.83
CA LEU A 173 13.86 4.42 5.91
C LEU A 173 14.45 3.60 7.07
N SER A 174 13.79 2.50 7.46
CA SER A 174 14.27 1.65 8.56
C SER A 174 15.60 0.99 8.24
N VAL A 175 15.76 0.42 7.04
CA VAL A 175 17.01 -0.23 6.61
C VAL A 175 18.13 0.79 6.47
N PHE A 176 17.85 1.96 5.88
CA PHE A 176 18.81 3.05 5.75
C PHE A 176 19.33 3.50 7.12
N LEU A 177 18.43 3.79 8.06
CA LEU A 177 18.80 4.23 9.40
C LEU A 177 19.59 3.14 10.16
N ALA A 178 19.22 1.87 9.99
CA ALA A 178 19.95 0.75 10.59
C ALA A 178 21.41 0.68 10.07
N ILE A 179 21.63 0.88 8.77
CA ILE A 179 22.98 0.90 8.18
C ILE A 179 23.79 2.09 8.70
N VAL A 180 23.21 3.29 8.73
CA VAL A 180 23.85 4.50 9.27
C VAL A 180 24.27 4.29 10.73
N TYR A 181 23.39 3.71 11.54
CA TYR A 181 23.66 3.41 12.95
C TYR A 181 24.80 2.39 13.12
N ILE A 182 24.76 1.27 12.38
CA ILE A 182 25.78 0.22 12.49
C ILE A 182 27.14 0.70 11.99
N LYS A 183 27.17 1.53 10.94
CA LYS A 183 28.43 2.07 10.38
C LYS A 183 28.93 3.33 11.09
N GLY A 184 28.15 3.90 12.01
CA GLY A 184 28.53 5.13 12.72
C GLY A 184 28.74 6.32 11.79
N LEU A 185 27.97 6.40 10.69
CA LEU A 185 28.08 7.51 9.73
C LEU A 185 27.46 8.78 10.35
N THR A 186 27.98 9.94 9.95
CA THR A 186 27.38 11.23 10.32
C THR A 186 26.00 11.33 9.68
N TRP A 187 25.05 11.85 10.46
CA TRP A 187 23.68 12.04 9.99
C TRP A 187 23.54 13.47 9.50
N ASP A 188 23.57 13.62 8.17
CA ASP A 188 23.55 14.92 7.48
C ASP A 188 22.30 15.09 6.58
N PHE A 189 21.28 14.23 6.78
CA PHE A 189 20.02 14.23 6.03
C PHE A 189 18.81 14.51 6.94
N SER A 190 19.00 15.31 7.99
CA SER A 190 17.98 15.52 9.01
C SER A 190 16.80 16.33 8.48
N SER A 191 17.06 17.25 7.56
CA SER A 191 16.05 18.14 7.00
C SER A 191 15.08 17.37 6.09
N GLU A 192 15.60 16.48 5.26
CA GLU A 192 14.87 15.70 4.26
C GLU A 192 13.97 14.67 4.93
N VAL A 193 14.49 13.93 5.91
CA VAL A 193 13.71 12.95 6.65
C VAL A 193 12.62 13.62 7.47
N LEU A 194 12.90 14.79 8.06
CA LEU A 194 11.89 15.58 8.77
C LEU A 194 10.75 16.04 7.85
N VAL A 195 11.07 16.50 6.63
CA VAL A 195 10.05 16.88 5.64
C VAL A 195 9.19 15.68 5.25
N ILE A 196 9.81 14.53 4.96
CA ILE A 196 9.09 13.29 4.64
C ILE A 196 8.16 12.89 5.80
N LEU A 197 8.65 12.96 7.04
CA LEU A 197 7.84 12.64 8.22
C LEU A 197 6.66 13.60 8.40
N ILE A 198 6.84 14.90 8.17
CA ILE A 198 5.74 15.88 8.23
C ILE A 198 4.69 15.56 7.16
N VAL A 199 5.10 15.31 5.91
CA VAL A 199 4.19 14.94 4.82
C VAL A 199 3.43 13.66 5.15
N CYS A 200 4.13 12.63 5.63
CA CYS A 200 3.52 11.36 6.04
C CYS A 200 2.55 11.55 7.21
N PHE A 201 2.86 12.40 8.19
CA PHE A 201 1.98 12.68 9.31
C PHE A 201 0.72 13.43 8.86
N VAL A 202 0.86 14.47 8.03
CA VAL A 202 -0.27 15.25 7.50
C VAL A 202 -1.18 14.38 6.63
N MET A 203 -0.61 13.62 5.69
CA MET A 203 -1.39 12.73 4.82
C MET A 203 -1.97 11.55 5.60
N GLY A 204 -1.22 10.97 6.53
CA GLY A 204 -1.66 9.85 7.36
C GLY A 204 -2.80 10.23 8.29
N THR A 205 -2.72 11.39 8.96
CA THR A 205 -3.82 11.91 9.79
C THR A 205 -5.04 12.25 8.93
N PHE A 206 -4.86 12.95 7.80
CA PHE A 206 -5.95 13.26 6.87
C PHE A 206 -6.67 12.01 6.35
N ALA A 207 -5.91 10.98 5.96
CA ALA A 207 -6.46 9.70 5.51
C ALA A 207 -7.13 8.92 6.65
N SER A 208 -6.61 9.01 7.88
CA SER A 208 -7.17 8.30 9.04
C SER A 208 -8.57 8.79 9.42
N PHE A 209 -8.86 10.08 9.25
CA PHE A 209 -10.18 10.65 9.56
C PHE A 209 -11.18 10.54 8.40
N ARG A 210 -10.77 10.10 7.21
CA ARG A 210 -11.61 10.11 6.01
C ARG A 210 -11.59 8.75 5.31
N THR A 211 -12.71 8.04 5.38
CA THR A 211 -12.91 6.74 4.71
C THR A 211 -13.33 6.87 3.25
N THR A 212 -13.69 8.09 2.80
CA THR A 212 -14.06 8.38 1.40
C THR A 212 -13.21 9.54 0.89
N PHE A 213 -12.50 9.31 -0.22
CA PHE A 213 -11.61 10.28 -0.85
C PHE A 213 -12.31 10.98 -2.02
N PRO A 214 -12.81 12.22 -1.85
CA PRO A 214 -13.37 12.99 -2.96
C PRO A 214 -12.26 13.46 -3.90
N LEU A 215 -12.57 13.70 -5.18
CA LEU A 215 -11.58 14.09 -6.20
C LEU A 215 -10.72 15.32 -5.84
N TRP A 216 -11.17 16.20 -4.96
CA TRP A 216 -10.37 17.35 -4.52
C TRP A 216 -9.14 16.97 -3.67
N THR A 217 -9.12 15.78 -3.05
CA THR A 217 -7.92 15.30 -2.32
C THR A 217 -6.72 15.11 -3.25
N PHE A 218 -6.97 14.84 -4.53
CA PHE A 218 -5.92 14.81 -5.55
C PHE A 218 -5.26 16.19 -5.70
N SER A 219 -6.03 17.27 -5.70
CA SER A 219 -5.48 18.63 -5.77
C SER A 219 -4.61 18.97 -4.57
N LEU A 220 -5.02 18.54 -3.36
CA LEU A 220 -4.23 18.69 -2.15
C LEU A 220 -2.90 17.91 -2.24
N ALA A 221 -2.97 16.64 -2.66
CA ALA A 221 -1.78 15.79 -2.81
C ALA A 221 -0.80 16.35 -3.86
N LEU A 222 -1.31 16.86 -4.98
CA LEU A 222 -0.51 17.45 -6.06
C LEU A 222 0.18 18.74 -5.63
N LEU A 223 -0.41 19.50 -4.70
CA LEU A 223 0.17 20.73 -4.15
C LEU A 223 1.18 20.44 -3.02
N LEU A 224 0.98 19.36 -2.28
CA LEU A 224 1.88 18.96 -1.19
C LEU A 224 3.29 18.58 -1.69
N TYR A 225 3.39 18.02 -2.89
CA TYR A 225 4.68 17.63 -3.51
C TYR A 225 5.63 18.81 -3.83
N PRO A 226 5.20 19.86 -4.58
CA PRO A 226 6.05 21.04 -4.77
C PRO A 226 6.26 21.81 -3.46
N PHE A 227 5.30 21.76 -2.53
CA PHE A 227 5.49 22.34 -1.20
C PHE A 227 6.61 21.64 -0.43
N SER A 228 6.68 20.30 -0.44
CA SER A 228 7.77 19.57 0.23
C SER A 228 9.13 19.88 -0.39
N LEU A 229 9.22 19.99 -1.72
CA LEU A 229 10.47 20.39 -2.40
C LEU A 229 10.92 21.80 -2.02
N ALA A 230 9.98 22.75 -1.96
CA ALA A 230 10.27 24.11 -1.52
C ALA A 230 10.72 24.16 -0.05
N LEU A 231 10.13 23.33 0.81
CA LEU A 231 10.48 23.27 2.23
C LEU A 231 11.91 22.73 2.44
N VAL A 232 12.29 21.66 1.72
CA VAL A 232 13.67 21.16 1.73
C VAL A 232 14.63 22.23 1.23
N TYR A 233 14.32 22.87 0.10
CA TYR A 233 15.18 23.95 -0.44
C TYR A 233 15.41 25.09 0.57
N ILE A 234 14.37 25.49 1.30
CA ILE A 234 14.46 26.54 2.31
C ILE A 234 15.30 26.07 3.51
N LEU A 235 15.04 24.86 4.04
CA LEU A 235 15.78 24.35 5.20
C LEU A 235 17.27 24.18 4.89
N ASP A 236 17.59 23.64 3.73
CA ASP A 236 18.95 23.32 3.33
C ASP A 236 19.70 24.60 2.92
N TYR A 237 19.15 25.41 2.03
CA TYR A 237 19.85 26.57 1.45
C TYR A 237 19.78 27.85 2.30
N ILE A 238 18.68 28.07 3.04
CA ILE A 238 18.50 29.31 3.84
C ILE A 238 18.93 29.09 5.29
N PHE A 239 18.61 27.95 5.88
CA PHE A 239 18.93 27.66 7.29
C PHE A 239 20.21 26.85 7.48
N GLY A 240 20.79 26.29 6.41
CA GLY A 240 22.04 25.52 6.49
C GLY A 240 21.93 24.26 7.35
N TRP A 241 20.73 23.66 7.39
CA TRP A 241 20.48 22.42 8.11
C TRP A 241 20.81 21.22 7.23
N SER A 242 21.93 20.55 7.52
CA SER A 242 22.19 19.16 7.13
C SER A 242 21.91 18.22 8.30
#